data_AF-S7ZBF3-F1
#
_entry.id   AF-S7ZBF3-F1
#
_cell.length_a   1.000
_cell.length_b   1.000
_cell.length_c   1.000
_cell.angle_alpha   90.00
_cell.angle_beta   90.00
_cell.angle_gamma   90.00
#
_symmetry.space_group_name_H-M   'P 1'
#
loop_
_entity.id
_entity.type
_entity.pdbx_description
1 polymer ?
#
loop_
_entity_poly.entity_id
_entity_poly.type
_entity_poly.pdbx_seq_one_letter_code
_entity_poly.pdbx_strand_id
1 'polypeptide(L)'
;MANSSASPSLRAGIFASLPHDIVEKRLQIFPMEPGSSLVMRSSEYARDWPWMDNIYVRRDSFTSKRGFFTQHFRCRLWTKTAYQSKVESDRRKRVTKSRAAHGCPCTLKIVVFPGDQDVTIVCSSKEGHNHPIEEIEKIPSGLRDLVAAEIANGYPAA
;
A
#
# COMPACT_ATOMS: atom_id res chain seq x y z
N MET A 1 15.20 -21.60 -27.98
CA MET A 1 14.76 -21.87 -26.60
C MET A 1 15.74 -21.19 -25.67
N ALA A 2 15.47 -19.95 -25.25
CA ALA A 2 16.35 -19.20 -24.35
C ALA A 2 15.82 -19.35 -22.92
N ASN A 3 16.62 -19.99 -22.07
CA ASN A 3 16.32 -20.29 -20.69
C ASN A 3 16.56 -19.02 -19.86
N SER A 4 15.51 -18.28 -19.51
CA SER A 4 15.60 -17.11 -18.64
C SER A 4 15.74 -17.55 -17.18
N SER A 5 16.95 -17.96 -16.80
CA SER A 5 17.33 -18.10 -15.40
C SER A 5 17.55 -16.71 -14.81
N ALA A 6 16.55 -16.18 -14.11
CA ALA A 6 16.72 -14.98 -13.29
C ALA A 6 17.92 -15.19 -12.35
N SER A 7 18.90 -14.29 -12.42
CA SER A 7 20.17 -14.43 -11.69
C SER A 7 19.90 -14.51 -10.18
N PRO A 8 20.41 -15.52 -9.45
CA PRO A 8 20.12 -15.72 -8.02
C PRO A 8 20.55 -14.54 -7.12
N SER A 9 21.44 -13.65 -7.59
CA SER A 9 21.85 -12.47 -6.82
C SER A 9 20.78 -11.37 -6.74
N LEU A 10 19.93 -11.25 -7.76
CA LEU A 10 18.84 -10.25 -7.80
C LEU A 10 17.79 -10.57 -6.73
N ARG A 11 17.43 -11.84 -6.58
CA ARG A 11 16.52 -12.28 -5.50
C ARG A 11 17.13 -11.97 -4.13
N ALA A 12 18.40 -12.32 -3.90
CA ALA A 12 19.06 -12.09 -2.61
C ALA A 12 19.15 -10.61 -2.22
N GLY A 13 19.45 -9.70 -3.18
CA GLY A 13 19.53 -8.26 -2.93
C GLY A 13 18.19 -7.61 -2.61
N ILE A 14 17.11 -8.03 -3.29
CA ILE A 14 15.74 -7.56 -2.99
C ILE A 14 15.32 -8.02 -1.59
N PHE A 15 15.57 -9.28 -1.23
CA PHE A 15 15.19 -9.78 0.10
C PHE A 15 16.00 -9.14 1.24
N ALA A 16 17.27 -8.75 0.99
CA ALA A 16 18.10 -8.07 1.98
C ALA A 16 17.72 -6.59 2.23
N SER A 17 17.00 -5.96 1.30
CA SER A 17 16.59 -4.55 1.39
C SER A 17 15.12 -4.37 1.77
N LEU A 18 14.37 -5.47 1.90
CA LEU A 18 13.06 -5.45 2.54
C LEU A 18 13.22 -5.15 4.03
N PRO A 19 12.43 -4.23 4.62
CA PRO A 19 12.37 -4.11 6.07
C PRO A 19 11.98 -5.46 6.69
N HIS A 20 12.81 -5.99 7.59
CA HIS A 20 12.65 -7.35 8.14
C HIS A 20 11.30 -7.53 8.87
N ASP A 21 10.71 -6.44 9.34
CA ASP A 21 9.47 -6.36 10.13
C ASP A 21 8.23 -6.05 9.27
N ILE A 22 8.34 -6.00 7.95
CA ILE A 22 7.23 -5.51 7.12
C ILE A 22 5.98 -6.40 7.16
N VAL A 23 6.18 -7.72 7.25
CA VAL A 23 5.08 -8.67 7.36
C VAL A 23 4.36 -8.47 8.69
N GLU A 24 5.11 -8.31 9.78
CA GLU A 24 4.56 -8.05 11.12
C GLU A 24 3.78 -6.73 11.15
N LYS A 25 4.32 -5.66 10.56
CA LYS A 25 3.63 -4.37 10.49
C LYS A 25 2.35 -4.42 9.68
N ARG A 26 2.34 -5.17 8.57
CA ARG A 26 1.11 -5.43 7.81
C ARG A 26 0.09 -6.19 8.65
N LEU A 27 0.52 -7.20 9.41
CA LEU A 27 -0.34 -7.95 10.34
C LEU A 27 -0.78 -7.12 11.55
N GLN A 28 -0.10 -6.02 11.88
CA GLN A 28 -0.51 -5.11 12.94
C GLN A 28 -1.54 -4.07 12.45
N ILE A 29 -1.30 -3.47 11.27
CA ILE A 29 -2.12 -2.37 10.76
C ILE A 29 -3.38 -2.87 10.03
N PHE A 30 -3.29 -3.99 9.32
CA PHE A 30 -4.41 -4.50 8.53
C PHE A 30 -5.61 -4.95 9.39
N PRO A 31 -5.45 -5.76 10.45
CA PRO A 31 -6.56 -6.15 11.33
C PRO A 31 -6.79 -5.13 12.46
N MET A 32 -6.34 -3.89 12.32
CA MET A 32 -6.45 -2.88 13.36
C MET A 32 -7.92 -2.62 13.70
N GLU A 33 -8.28 -2.83 14.96
CA GLU A 33 -9.65 -2.71 15.45
C GLU A 33 -10.21 -1.28 15.26
N PRO A 34 -11.49 -1.13 14.94
CA PRO A 34 -12.17 0.17 14.86
C PRO A 34 -11.88 1.07 16.07
N GLY A 35 -11.41 2.29 15.82
CA GLY A 35 -11.12 3.27 16.87
C GLY A 35 -9.77 3.08 17.58
N SER A 36 -9.01 2.03 17.28
CA SER A 36 -7.65 1.88 17.79
C SER A 36 -6.66 2.76 17.04
N SER A 37 -5.51 3.00 17.68
CA SER A 37 -4.42 3.83 17.14
C SER A 37 -3.07 3.19 17.37
N LEU A 38 -2.20 3.29 16.37
CA LEU A 38 -0.79 2.93 16.44
C LEU A 38 0.04 4.20 16.33
N VAL A 39 0.95 4.41 17.29
CA VAL A 39 1.92 5.50 17.26
C VAL A 39 3.29 4.91 16.90
N MET A 40 3.98 5.55 15.96
CA MET A 40 5.32 5.17 15.55
C MET A 40 6.15 6.40 15.21
N ARG A 41 7.47 6.27 15.23
CA ARG A 41 8.36 7.37 14.86
C ARG A 41 8.19 7.72 13.38
N SER A 42 8.40 8.98 13.04
CA SER A 42 8.30 9.50 11.67
C SER A 42 9.34 8.87 10.74
N SER A 43 10.52 8.55 11.27
CA SER A 43 11.55 7.81 10.53
C SER A 43 11.11 6.39 10.21
N GLU A 44 10.49 5.70 11.16
CA GLU A 44 9.91 4.37 10.97
C GLU A 44 8.77 4.44 9.97
N TYR A 45 7.84 5.38 10.12
CA TYR A 45 6.74 5.59 9.18
C TYR A 45 7.24 5.84 7.76
N ALA A 46 8.23 6.70 7.56
CA ALA A 46 8.78 7.01 6.24
C ALA A 46 9.43 5.79 5.56
N ARG A 47 10.09 4.93 6.34
CA ARG A 47 10.66 3.66 5.88
C ARG A 47 9.58 2.60 5.61
N ASP A 48 8.62 2.54 6.52
CA ASP A 48 7.48 1.62 6.64
C ASP A 48 6.46 1.68 5.52
N TRP A 49 5.91 2.88 5.39
CA TRP A 49 4.68 3.16 4.65
C TRP A 49 4.73 2.80 3.16
N PRO A 50 5.85 3.02 2.42
CA PRO A 50 5.95 2.62 1.01
C PRO A 50 5.67 1.12 0.78
N TRP A 51 5.81 0.30 1.82
CA TRP A 51 5.56 -1.12 1.76
C TRP A 51 4.13 -1.52 2.13
N MET A 52 3.26 -0.58 2.48
CA MET A 52 1.86 -0.81 2.88
C MET A 52 0.87 0.05 2.08
N ASP A 53 1.36 1.01 1.32
CA ASP A 53 0.57 1.95 0.50
C ASP A 53 -0.26 1.29 -0.62
N ASN A 54 0.00 0.01 -0.93
CA ASN A 54 -0.82 -0.76 -1.86
C ASN A 54 -2.20 -1.09 -1.27
N ILE A 55 -2.28 -1.22 0.07
CA ILE A 55 -3.49 -1.55 0.83
C ILE A 55 -4.43 -0.36 0.90
N TYR A 56 -3.88 0.84 1.06
CA TYR A 56 -4.64 2.05 1.35
C TYR A 56 -4.52 3.07 0.22
N VAL A 57 -5.66 3.61 -0.22
CA VAL A 57 -5.71 4.70 -1.20
C VAL A 57 -6.01 5.99 -0.47
N ARG A 58 -5.18 7.02 -0.72
CA ARG A 58 -5.42 8.36 -0.19
C ARG A 58 -6.71 8.92 -0.77
N ARG A 59 -7.60 9.37 0.11
CA ARG A 59 -8.83 10.07 -0.24
C ARG A 59 -8.60 11.58 -0.30
N ASP A 60 -8.05 12.12 0.78
CA ASP A 60 -7.80 13.54 0.95
C ASP A 60 -6.68 13.78 1.98
N SER A 61 -6.24 15.03 2.06
CA SER A 61 -5.29 15.49 3.07
C SER A 61 -5.55 16.96 3.37
N PHE A 62 -5.36 17.38 4.61
CA PHE A 62 -5.46 18.78 5.00
C PHE A 62 -4.50 19.12 6.14
N THR A 63 -4.15 20.40 6.23
CA THR A 63 -3.40 20.97 7.35
C THR A 63 -4.34 21.86 8.14
N SER A 64 -4.45 21.61 9.44
CA SER A 64 -5.28 22.42 10.33
C SER A 64 -4.64 23.80 10.60
N LYS A 65 -5.44 24.78 11.04
CA LYS A 65 -4.94 26.10 11.47
C LYS A 65 -3.92 26.02 12.61
N ARG A 66 -3.96 24.95 13.41
CA ARG A 66 -3.02 24.67 14.51
C ARG A 66 -1.76 23.94 14.04
N GLY A 67 -1.60 23.72 12.73
CA GLY A 67 -0.43 23.08 12.12
C GLY A 67 -0.52 21.56 11.96
N PHE A 68 -1.50 20.88 12.60
CA PHE A 68 -1.65 19.42 12.45
C PHE A 68 -1.90 19.03 11.00
N PHE A 69 -1.12 18.08 10.49
CA PHE A 69 -1.31 17.50 9.17
C PHE A 69 -2.10 16.20 9.29
N THR A 70 -3.15 16.04 8.50
CA THR A 70 -3.99 14.85 8.50
C THR A 70 -4.17 14.33 7.09
N GLN A 71 -4.02 13.02 6.92
CA GLN A 71 -4.32 12.31 5.68
C GLN A 71 -5.39 11.25 5.94
N HIS A 72 -6.41 11.22 5.09
CA HIS A 72 -7.42 10.17 5.14
C HIS A 72 -7.20 9.17 4.01
N PHE A 73 -7.36 7.91 4.36
CA PHE A 73 -7.19 6.77 3.51
C PHE A 73 -8.41 5.87 3.58
N ARG A 74 -8.62 5.10 2.50
CA ARG A 74 -9.61 4.03 2.43
C ARG A 74 -8.91 2.77 1.93
N CYS A 75 -9.42 1.60 2.31
CA CYS A 75 -8.96 0.35 1.73
C CYS A 75 -9.02 0.39 0.20
N ARG A 76 -8.06 -0.21 -0.50
CA ARG A 76 -8.01 -0.31 -1.96
C ARG A 76 -9.26 -0.95 -2.57
N LEU A 77 -9.89 -1.87 -1.84
CA LEU A 77 -11.10 -2.60 -2.26
C LEU A 77 -12.40 -1.92 -1.78
N TRP A 78 -12.36 -0.61 -1.46
CA TRP A 78 -13.51 0.18 -1.03
C TRP A 78 -14.64 0.30 -2.06
N THR A 79 -14.35 0.08 -3.35
CA THR A 79 -15.32 0.26 -4.43
C THR A 79 -16.44 -0.79 -4.35
N LYS A 80 -17.69 -0.32 -4.33
CA LYS A 80 -18.90 -1.17 -4.28
C LYS A 80 -19.30 -1.78 -5.61
N THR A 81 -18.80 -1.22 -6.72
CA THR A 81 -19.18 -1.65 -8.07
C THR A 81 -17.93 -1.91 -8.86
N ALA A 82 -17.88 -3.09 -9.51
CA ALA A 82 -16.78 -3.42 -10.39
C ALA A 82 -16.81 -2.49 -11.60
N TYR A 83 -15.64 -2.02 -12.04
CA TYR A 83 -15.57 -1.21 -13.24
C TYR A 83 -16.02 -2.04 -14.44
N GLN A 84 -17.09 -1.58 -15.11
CA GLN A 84 -17.56 -2.12 -16.37
C GLN A 84 -17.11 -1.20 -17.50
N SER A 85 -16.25 -1.70 -18.37
CA SER A 85 -15.85 -0.95 -19.57
C SER A 85 -17.01 -0.94 -20.56
N LYS A 86 -17.31 0.23 -21.10
CA LYS A 86 -18.32 0.42 -22.15
C LYS A 86 -17.91 -0.15 -23.51
N VAL A 87 -16.61 -0.41 -23.70
CA VAL A 87 -16.06 -1.00 -24.93
C VAL A 87 -16.03 -2.51 -24.78
N GLU A 88 -16.50 -3.21 -25.80
CA GLU A 88 -16.49 -4.67 -25.89
C GLU A 88 -15.06 -5.22 -25.80
N SER A 89 -14.89 -6.41 -25.20
CA SER A 89 -13.58 -6.94 -24.81
C SER A 89 -12.58 -7.06 -25.97
N ASP A 90 -13.07 -7.46 -27.15
CA ASP A 90 -12.35 -7.64 -28.41
C ASP A 90 -11.84 -6.33 -29.03
N ARG A 91 -12.51 -5.21 -28.75
CA ARG A 91 -12.16 -3.88 -29.29
C ARG A 91 -11.27 -3.06 -28.36
N ARG A 92 -10.88 -3.61 -27.20
CA ARG A 92 -10.01 -2.91 -26.25
C ARG A 92 -8.56 -2.96 -26.72
N LYS A 93 -7.91 -1.80 -26.82
CA LYS A 93 -6.45 -1.69 -27.02
C LYS A 93 -5.63 -2.37 -25.92
N ARG A 94 -6.22 -2.57 -24.73
CA ARG A 94 -5.60 -3.24 -23.59
C ARG A 94 -6.64 -4.04 -22.83
N VAL A 95 -6.40 -5.35 -22.69
CA VAL A 95 -7.17 -6.19 -21.77
C VAL A 95 -6.71 -5.88 -20.35
N THR A 96 -7.60 -5.34 -19.53
CA THR A 96 -7.36 -5.10 -18.10
C THR A 96 -8.37 -5.92 -17.31
N LYS A 97 -7.89 -6.71 -16.35
CA LYS A 97 -8.74 -7.47 -15.41
C LYS A 97 -9.61 -6.47 -14.64
N SER A 98 -10.93 -6.66 -14.66
CA SER A 98 -11.82 -5.85 -13.82
C SER A 98 -11.49 -6.14 -12.35
N ARG A 99 -11.47 -5.10 -11.52
CA ARG A 99 -11.23 -5.27 -10.09
C ARG A 99 -12.50 -5.84 -9.45
N ALA A 100 -12.33 -6.84 -8.59
CA ALA A 100 -13.41 -7.29 -7.73
C ALA A 100 -13.85 -6.14 -6.80
N ALA A 101 -15.16 -6.02 -6.62
CA ALA A 101 -15.76 -4.96 -5.82
C ALA A 101 -16.21 -5.53 -4.49
N HIS A 102 -15.43 -5.30 -3.45
CA HIS A 102 -15.70 -5.82 -2.10
C HIS A 102 -16.47 -4.82 -1.23
N GLY A 103 -16.51 -3.54 -1.64
CA GLY A 103 -17.16 -2.49 -0.85
C GLY A 103 -16.55 -2.35 0.55
N CYS A 104 -15.23 -2.55 0.71
CA CYS A 104 -14.59 -2.60 2.02
C CYS A 104 -14.83 -1.31 2.82
N PRO A 105 -15.32 -1.41 4.08
CA PRO A 105 -15.64 -0.24 4.90
C PRO A 105 -14.42 0.37 5.60
N CYS A 106 -13.26 -0.31 5.58
CA CYS A 106 -12.09 0.13 6.32
C CYS A 106 -11.57 1.50 5.84
N THR A 107 -11.35 2.40 6.80
CA THR A 107 -10.77 3.72 6.59
C THR A 107 -9.72 3.99 7.65
N LEU A 108 -8.69 4.72 7.25
CA LEU A 108 -7.54 4.97 8.09
C LEU A 108 -7.21 6.46 8.04
N LYS A 109 -6.84 7.01 9.18
CA LYS A 109 -6.44 8.41 9.32
C LYS A 109 -5.03 8.46 9.87
N ILE A 110 -4.16 9.20 9.19
CA ILE A 110 -2.79 9.46 9.64
C ILE A 110 -2.72 10.90 10.11
N VAL A 111 -2.21 11.11 11.32
CA VAL A 111 -2.05 12.42 11.94
C VAL A 111 -0.58 12.65 12.28
N VAL A 112 -0.09 13.82 11.88
CA VAL A 112 1.25 14.31 12.22
C VAL A 112 1.07 15.64 12.93
N PHE A 113 1.60 15.73 14.15
CA PHE A 113 1.55 16.93 14.96
C PHE A 113 2.80 17.81 14.71
N PRO A 114 2.68 19.16 14.74
CA PRO A 114 3.83 20.04 14.57
C PRO A 114 4.88 19.82 15.64
N GLY A 115 6.13 19.60 15.23
CA GLY A 115 7.24 19.39 16.15
C GLY A 115 7.32 17.99 16.76
N ASP A 116 6.30 17.15 16.57
CA ASP A 116 6.35 15.75 16.98
C ASP A 116 7.23 14.97 16.02
N GLN A 117 8.04 14.08 16.60
CA GLN A 117 8.79 13.09 15.83
C GLN A 117 7.94 11.85 15.55
N ASP A 118 6.68 11.83 15.94
CA ASP A 118 5.79 10.67 15.86
C ASP A 118 4.64 10.89 14.88
N VAL A 119 4.19 9.77 14.30
CA VAL A 119 3.05 9.67 13.41
C VAL A 119 2.01 8.77 14.07
N THR A 120 0.78 9.27 14.17
CA THR A 120 -0.34 8.48 14.70
C THR A 120 -1.20 7.96 13.56
N ILE A 121 -1.31 6.64 13.46
CA ILE A 121 -2.17 5.92 12.53
C ILE A 121 -3.42 5.49 13.29
N VAL A 122 -4.61 5.88 12.84
CA VAL A 122 -5.89 5.59 13.50
C VAL A 122 -6.80 4.83 12.55
N CYS A 123 -7.39 3.72 13.02
CA CYS A 123 -8.48 3.05 12.32
C CYS A 123 -9.75 3.91 12.48
N SER A 124 -10.09 4.68 11.45
CA SER A 124 -11.23 5.62 11.51
C SER A 124 -12.56 4.99 11.11
N SER A 125 -12.56 3.75 10.63
CA SER A 125 -13.80 3.05 10.29
C SER A 125 -14.51 2.50 11.53
N LYS A 126 -15.83 2.30 11.41
CA LYS A 126 -16.64 1.60 12.42
C LYS A 126 -16.46 0.08 12.37
N GLU A 127 -16.06 -0.42 11.20
CA GLU A 127 -15.84 -1.83 10.90
C GLU A 127 -14.43 -1.98 10.32
N GLY A 128 -13.78 -3.11 10.60
CA GLY A 128 -12.47 -3.43 10.03
C GLY A 128 -12.52 -3.79 8.55
N HIS A 129 -11.48 -4.44 8.06
CA HIS A 129 -11.51 -5.05 6.74
C HIS A 129 -12.52 -6.20 6.70
N ASN A 130 -13.25 -6.34 5.59
CA ASN A 130 -14.19 -7.43 5.34
C ASN A 130 -13.63 -8.46 4.32
N HIS A 131 -12.32 -8.44 4.12
CA HIS A 131 -11.62 -9.27 3.16
C HIS A 131 -10.22 -9.62 3.70
N PRO A 132 -9.63 -10.74 3.26
CA PRO A 132 -8.26 -11.09 3.58
C PRO A 132 -7.25 -10.19 2.82
N ILE A 133 -6.02 -10.07 3.34
CA ILE A 133 -4.99 -9.18 2.76
C ILE A 133 -4.53 -9.68 1.37
N GLU A 134 -4.65 -10.98 1.12
CA GLU A 134 -4.26 -11.69 -0.11
C GLU A 134 -5.05 -11.23 -1.34
N GLU A 135 -6.26 -10.69 -1.16
CA GLU A 135 -7.07 -10.16 -2.26
C GLU A 135 -6.50 -8.85 -2.85
N ILE A 136 -5.52 -8.24 -2.18
CA ILE A 136 -4.85 -7.04 -2.67
C ILE A 136 -3.74 -7.43 -3.66
N GLU A 137 -4.12 -7.62 -4.93
CA GLU A 137 -3.23 -7.97 -6.05
C GLU A 137 -2.34 -6.78 -6.54
N LYS A 138 -1.90 -5.87 -5.64
CA LYS A 138 -1.12 -4.68 -6.00
C LYS A 138 0.25 -4.66 -5.33
N ILE A 139 1.28 -4.44 -6.14
CA ILE A 139 2.67 -4.26 -5.70
C ILE A 139 2.81 -2.93 -4.94
N PRO A 140 3.41 -2.92 -3.73
CA PRO A 140 3.72 -1.70 -2.96
C PRO A 140 4.67 -0.75 -3.72
N SER A 141 4.69 0.54 -3.36
CA SER A 141 5.66 1.49 -3.94
C SER A 141 7.10 1.11 -3.57
N GLY A 142 7.38 0.73 -2.33
CA GLY A 142 8.74 0.37 -1.89
C GLY A 142 9.38 -0.72 -2.76
N LEU A 143 8.60 -1.74 -3.15
CA LEU A 143 9.10 -2.80 -4.04
C LEU A 143 9.35 -2.29 -5.46
N ARG A 144 8.53 -1.36 -5.95
CA ARG A 144 8.72 -0.76 -7.28
C ARG A 144 9.97 0.11 -7.31
N ASP A 145 10.21 0.88 -6.26
CA ASP A 145 11.37 1.77 -6.15
C ASP A 145 12.67 0.95 -6.04
N LEU A 146 12.64 -0.14 -5.28
CA LEU A 146 13.74 -1.09 -5.18
C LEU A 146 14.05 -1.70 -6.57
N VAL A 147 13.04 -2.23 -7.26
CA VAL A 147 13.23 -2.79 -8.61
C VAL A 147 13.76 -1.72 -9.58
N ALA A 148 13.26 -0.48 -9.50
CA ALA A 148 13.74 0.62 -10.34
C ALA A 148 15.21 0.96 -10.06
N ALA A 149 15.65 0.94 -8.79
CA ALA A 149 17.03 1.18 -8.42
C ALA A 149 17.97 0.09 -8.97
N GLU A 150 17.57 -1.17 -8.92
CA GLU A 150 18.37 -2.27 -9.49
C GLU A 150 18.48 -2.17 -11.02
N ILE A 151 17.39 -1.78 -11.69
CA ILE A 151 17.42 -1.51 -13.14
C ILE A 151 18.39 -0.37 -13.47
N ALA A 152 18.38 0.69 -12.67
CA ALA A 152 19.32 1.81 -12.83
C ALA A 152 20.78 1.37 -12.63
N ASN A 153 21.03 0.37 -11.78
CA ASN A 153 22.34 -0.25 -11.57
C ASN A 153 22.76 -1.24 -12.68
N GLY A 154 21.96 -1.37 -13.75
CA GLY A 154 22.27 -2.20 -14.91
C GLY A 154 21.82 -3.65 -14.79
N TYR A 155 21.06 -4.01 -13.76
CA TYR A 155 20.45 -5.33 -13.67
C TYR A 155 19.19 -5.41 -14.55
N PRO A 156 18.96 -6.52 -15.28
CA PRO A 156 17.79 -6.64 -16.14
C PRO A 156 16.50 -6.71 -15.31
N ALA A 157 15.45 -6.04 -15.79
CA ALA A 157 14.10 -6.24 -15.29
C ALA A 157 13.67 -7.69 -15.60
N ALA A 158 13.37 -8.47 -14.55
CA ALA A 158 12.92 -9.85 -14.68
C ALA A 158 11.53 -9.96 -15.33
#